data_AF-A0A966IUH8-F1
#
_entry.id   AF-A0A966IUH8-F1
#
_cell.length_a   1.000
_cell.length_b   1.000
_cell.length_c   1.000
_cell.angle_alpha   90.00
_cell.angle_beta   90.00
_cell.angle_gamma   90.00
#
_symmetry.space_group_name_H-M   'P 1'
#
loop_
_entity.id
_entity.type
_entity.pdbx_description
1 polymer ?
#
loop_
_entity_poly.entity_id
_entity_poly.type
_entity_poly.pdbx_seq_one_letter_code
_entity_poly.pdbx_strand_id
1 'polypeptide(L)'
;MKCTGKCSIYTSQKGTIGIAIGAGNVDISAAGISIKSFKGGKSGDFFGAAAVNLGNRKSTVKISGSNFVLVGIAQIDLRFSGLNDSQNSVNPGDSSLDDPVQKILDKYGFNAGDFTPEWTVQPMLRGTTLEDPTLDLCSSQFDSELERKERRQVTAVRYASPYLFLSTEVVRYKSNNAAERALSELKLSYANCKKNNGGTERDGAFTKYEFLPLPLTTSSLVPDSKRVLVYALIGEGDSARYLLAAYQYQDDMFTGLYVVRPQKMPFTSAELSRWIDVAGVMAQRLKA
;
A
#
# COMPACT_ATOMS: atom_id res chain seq x y z
N MET A 1 -15.92 1.97 43.43
CA MET A 1 -16.54 2.86 44.45
C MET A 1 -18.06 2.80 44.30
N LYS A 2 -18.81 2.61 45.40
CA LYS A 2 -20.28 2.54 45.40
C LYS A 2 -20.86 3.80 46.07
N CYS A 3 -21.76 4.49 45.37
CA CYS A 3 -22.57 5.57 45.88
C CYS A 3 -23.98 5.03 46.21
N THR A 4 -24.49 5.37 47.40
CA THR A 4 -25.89 5.11 47.80
C THR A 4 -26.55 6.45 48.10
N GLY A 5 -27.76 6.68 47.59
CA GLY A 5 -28.36 8.02 47.54
C GLY A 5 -27.77 8.87 46.41
N LYS A 6 -27.82 10.21 46.54
CA LYS A 6 -27.26 11.15 45.56
C LYS A 6 -25.80 11.44 45.89
N CYS A 7 -24.89 11.27 44.92
CA CYS A 7 -23.48 11.64 45.09
C CYS A 7 -22.93 12.36 43.86
N SER A 8 -21.88 13.15 44.08
CA SER A 8 -21.05 13.72 43.03
C SER A 8 -19.58 13.44 43.31
N ILE A 9 -18.86 12.99 42.29
CA ILE A 9 -17.42 12.78 42.32
C ILE A 9 -16.80 13.80 41.36
N TYR A 10 -15.72 14.43 41.80
CA TYR A 10 -14.95 15.38 41.00
C TYR A 10 -13.54 14.84 40.81
N THR A 11 -13.07 14.84 39.58
CA THR A 11 -11.67 14.49 39.27
C THR A 11 -11.11 15.47 38.25
N SER A 12 -9.83 15.82 38.40
CA SER A 12 -9.13 16.71 37.47
C SER A 12 -8.16 15.91 36.63
N GLN A 13 -8.45 15.77 35.33
CA GLN A 13 -7.66 14.97 34.39
C GLN A 13 -7.34 15.76 33.11
N LYS A 14 -6.39 15.27 32.32
CA LYS A 14 -6.08 15.79 30.98
C LYS A 14 -6.05 14.63 29.97
N GLY A 15 -6.15 14.94 28.68
CA GLY A 15 -6.14 13.94 27.61
C GLY A 15 -7.47 13.19 27.50
N THR A 16 -7.42 12.00 26.87
CA THR A 16 -8.58 11.13 26.74
C THR A 16 -8.66 10.20 27.94
N ILE A 17 -9.81 10.23 28.62
CA ILE A 17 -10.08 9.37 29.77
C ILE A 17 -11.26 8.43 29.47
N GLY A 18 -11.17 7.20 29.98
CA GLY A 18 -12.27 6.24 30.03
C GLY A 18 -12.89 6.22 31.43
N ILE A 19 -14.22 6.28 31.50
CA ILE A 19 -15.01 6.19 32.74
C ILE A 19 -15.93 4.97 32.62
N ALA A 20 -15.85 4.06 33.58
CA ALA A 20 -16.65 2.84 33.62
C ALA A 20 -17.61 2.84 34.82
N ILE A 21 -18.90 2.59 34.55
CA ILE A 21 -20.01 2.59 35.51
C ILE A 21 -20.66 1.21 35.54
N GLY A 22 -20.84 0.65 36.74
CA GLY A 22 -21.34 -0.72 36.95
C GLY A 22 -22.80 -0.82 37.39
N ALA A 23 -23.47 0.29 37.73
CA ALA A 23 -24.88 0.34 38.11
C ALA A 23 -25.35 1.79 38.29
N GLY A 24 -26.67 2.00 38.34
CA GLY A 24 -27.30 3.27 38.76
C GLY A 24 -27.42 4.34 37.69
N ASN A 25 -27.94 5.51 38.08
CA ASN A 25 -28.13 6.65 37.19
C ASN A 25 -26.98 7.64 37.36
N VAL A 26 -26.28 7.97 36.28
CA VAL A 26 -25.07 8.81 36.31
C VAL A 26 -25.05 9.77 35.14
N ASP A 27 -24.81 11.04 35.43
CA ASP A 27 -24.48 12.09 34.47
C ASP A 27 -23.00 12.45 34.58
N ILE A 28 -22.32 12.45 33.45
CA ILE A 28 -20.91 12.83 33.33
C ILE A 28 -20.85 14.18 32.63
N SER A 29 -20.21 15.15 33.28
CA SER A 29 -19.95 16.47 32.70
C SER A 29 -18.49 16.86 32.84
N ALA A 30 -17.98 17.64 31.89
CA ALA A 30 -16.68 18.29 32.00
C ALA A 30 -16.83 19.78 31.69
N ALA A 31 -16.16 20.63 32.46
CA ALA A 31 -16.23 22.09 32.31
C ALA A 31 -17.66 22.66 32.25
N GLY A 32 -18.60 22.03 32.96
CA GLY A 32 -20.01 22.46 33.01
C GLY A 32 -20.89 21.93 31.86
N ILE A 33 -20.32 21.25 30.87
CA ILE A 33 -21.07 20.66 29.73
C ILE A 33 -21.38 19.20 30.02
N SER A 34 -22.65 18.80 29.87
CA SER A 34 -23.05 17.39 29.98
C SER A 34 -22.55 16.61 28.76
N ILE A 35 -21.84 15.51 28.99
CA ILE A 35 -21.19 14.71 27.95
C ILE A 35 -21.98 13.43 27.70
N LYS A 36 -22.30 12.71 28.77
CA LYS A 36 -23.01 11.44 28.66
C LYS A 36 -23.77 11.13 29.93
N SER A 37 -24.96 10.58 29.75
CA SER A 37 -25.82 10.10 30.82
C SER A 37 -26.03 8.60 30.69
N PHE A 38 -25.95 7.90 31.80
CA PHE A 38 -26.24 6.48 31.92
C PHE A 38 -27.44 6.30 32.85
N LYS A 39 -28.39 5.47 32.41
CA LYS A 39 -29.51 5.01 33.23
C LYS A 39 -29.38 3.49 33.38
N GLY A 40 -28.70 3.06 34.44
CA GLY A 40 -28.47 1.66 34.75
C GLY A 40 -29.58 1.03 35.61
N GLY A 41 -29.73 -0.29 35.50
CA GLY A 41 -30.61 -1.09 36.35
C GLY A 41 -30.15 -1.14 37.82
N LYS A 42 -31.03 -1.62 38.71
CA LYS A 42 -30.77 -1.73 40.16
C LYS A 42 -29.83 -2.90 40.54
N SER A 43 -29.57 -3.85 39.63
CA SER A 43 -28.65 -5.00 39.82
C SER A 43 -27.36 -4.83 39.01
N GLY A 44 -26.27 -5.46 39.49
CA GLY A 44 -24.90 -5.32 38.98
C GLY A 44 -24.61 -5.92 37.59
N ASP A 45 -25.63 -6.07 36.75
CA ASP A 45 -25.51 -6.61 35.38
C ASP A 45 -25.34 -5.51 34.32
N PHE A 46 -25.21 -4.25 34.75
CA PHE A 46 -25.06 -3.10 33.87
C PHE A 46 -23.59 -2.65 33.79
N PHE A 47 -23.03 -2.57 32.59
CA PHE A 47 -21.72 -1.96 32.37
C PHE A 47 -21.82 -0.84 31.32
N GLY A 48 -21.65 0.41 31.76
CA GLY A 48 -21.63 1.59 30.90
C GLY A 48 -20.24 2.20 30.84
N ALA A 49 -19.72 2.43 29.64
CA ALA A 49 -18.44 3.11 29.45
C ALA A 49 -18.60 4.41 28.64
N ALA A 50 -17.86 5.45 29.05
CA ALA A 50 -17.73 6.71 28.35
C ALA A 50 -16.25 7.02 28.13
N ALA A 51 -15.90 7.42 26.91
CA ALA A 51 -14.65 8.10 26.63
C ALA A 51 -14.92 9.62 26.64
N VAL A 52 -14.08 10.38 27.34
CA VAL A 52 -14.15 11.84 27.42
C VAL A 52 -12.80 12.41 26.99
N ASN A 53 -12.79 13.25 25.96
CA ASN A 53 -11.60 13.98 25.53
C ASN A 53 -11.56 15.35 26.21
N LEU A 54 -10.58 15.57 27.08
CA LEU A 54 -10.38 16.81 27.83
C LEU A 54 -9.32 17.73 27.21
N GLY A 55 -8.72 17.33 26.09
CA GLY A 55 -7.60 18.01 25.45
C GLY A 55 -6.34 18.08 26.34
N ASN A 56 -5.42 18.97 25.98
CA ASN A 56 -4.10 19.04 26.62
C ASN A 56 -4.07 19.81 27.95
N ARG A 57 -5.18 20.44 28.35
CA ARG A 57 -5.31 21.18 29.62
C ARG A 57 -6.06 20.34 30.65
N LYS A 58 -5.60 20.40 31.91
CA LYS A 58 -6.32 19.75 33.02
C LYS A 58 -7.71 20.37 33.14
N SER A 59 -8.73 19.54 33.07
CA SER A 59 -10.13 19.92 33.17
C SER A 59 -10.81 19.10 34.25
N THR A 60 -11.74 19.73 34.98
CA THR A 60 -12.52 19.03 36.01
C THR A 60 -13.67 18.27 35.37
N VAL A 61 -13.73 16.98 35.66
CA VAL A 61 -14.82 16.08 35.31
C VAL A 61 -15.66 15.81 36.55
N LYS A 62 -16.97 16.04 36.43
CA LYS A 62 -17.97 15.76 37.44
C LYS A 62 -18.77 14.53 37.02
N ILE A 63 -18.82 13.55 37.90
CA ILE A 63 -19.63 12.34 37.77
C ILE A 63 -20.69 12.42 38.86
N SER A 64 -21.94 12.66 38.49
CA SER A 64 -23.02 12.94 39.44
C SER A 64 -24.21 12.05 39.18
N GLY A 65 -24.84 11.55 40.22
CA GLY A 65 -25.90 10.56 40.02
C GLY A 65 -26.54 10.08 41.30
N SER A 66 -27.33 9.03 41.17
CA SER A 66 -27.92 8.32 42.31
C SER A 66 -27.74 6.81 42.23
N ASN A 67 -27.42 6.21 43.38
CA ASN A 67 -27.28 4.77 43.57
C ASN A 67 -26.37 4.09 42.53
N PHE A 68 -25.20 4.69 42.25
CA PHE A 68 -24.31 4.22 41.18
C PHE A 68 -23.02 3.58 41.68
N VAL A 69 -22.43 2.72 40.85
CA VAL A 69 -21.10 2.12 41.08
C VAL A 69 -20.13 2.64 40.03
N LEU A 70 -19.11 3.38 40.45
CA LEU A 70 -17.97 3.73 39.61
C LEU A 70 -16.95 2.58 39.67
N VAL A 71 -16.73 1.93 38.54
CA VAL A 71 -15.78 0.82 38.41
C VAL A 71 -14.36 1.36 38.32
N GLY A 72 -14.13 2.38 37.50
CA GLY A 72 -12.82 2.99 37.37
C GLY A 72 -12.78 4.19 36.43
N ILE A 73 -11.68 4.93 36.53
CA ILE A 73 -11.30 6.01 35.61
C ILE A 73 -9.88 5.69 35.15
N ALA A 74 -9.67 5.59 33.83
CA ALA A 74 -8.37 5.32 33.23
C ALA A 74 -7.99 6.47 32.29
N GLN A 75 -6.76 6.96 32.39
CA GLN A 75 -6.20 7.94 31.46
C GLN A 75 -5.31 7.21 30.45
N ILE A 76 -5.51 7.48 29.16
CA ILE A 76 -4.64 6.96 28.10
C ILE A 76 -3.62 8.04 27.77
N ASP A 77 -2.39 7.90 28.28
CA ASP A 77 -1.25 8.71 27.88
C ASP A 77 -0.58 8.07 26.65
N LEU A 78 -1.02 8.44 25.43
CA LEU A 78 -0.29 8.11 24.21
C LEU A 78 0.93 9.03 24.11
N ARG A 79 2.11 8.51 24.44
CA ARG A 79 3.39 9.19 24.19
C ARG A 79 4.04 8.57 22.97
N PHE A 80 4.08 9.31 21.87
CA PHE A 80 5.02 9.04 20.79
C PHE A 80 6.38 9.62 21.22
N SER A 81 7.24 8.79 21.78
CA SER A 81 8.63 9.14 22.07
C SER A 81 9.53 8.38 21.10
N GLY A 82 10.46 9.09 20.45
CA GLY A 82 11.34 8.50 19.43
C GLY A 82 10.93 8.79 17.98
N LEU A 83 10.29 9.94 17.73
CA LEU A 83 10.40 10.58 16.42
C LEU A 83 11.83 11.11 16.30
N ASN A 84 12.77 10.22 15.99
CA ASN A 84 14.03 10.67 15.41
C ASN A 84 13.65 11.14 14.01
N ASP A 85 13.86 12.43 13.72
CA ASP A 85 14.13 12.82 12.34
C ASP A 85 15.30 11.93 11.91
N SER A 86 14.99 10.86 11.16
CA SER A 86 16.02 10.13 10.44
C SER A 86 16.77 11.20 9.69
N GLN A 87 18.06 11.37 9.99
CA GLN A 87 18.89 12.24 9.18
C GLN A 87 18.69 11.76 7.76
N ASN A 88 17.99 12.57 6.96
CA ASN A 88 17.78 12.32 5.56
C ASN A 88 19.18 12.13 4.99
N SER A 89 19.59 10.89 4.75
CA SER A 89 20.58 10.62 3.73
C SER A 89 20.05 11.37 2.52
N VAL A 90 20.78 12.40 2.09
CA VAL A 90 20.44 13.16 0.90
C VAL A 90 20.31 12.12 -0.20
N ASN A 91 19.07 11.74 -0.52
CA ASN A 91 18.80 10.83 -1.61
C ASN A 91 19.37 11.58 -2.81
N PRO A 92 20.36 11.04 -3.54
CA PRO A 92 20.86 11.72 -4.72
C PRO A 92 19.62 12.02 -5.57
N GLY A 93 19.38 13.31 -5.81
CA GLY A 93 18.19 13.75 -6.53
C GLY A 93 18.17 13.07 -7.89
N ASP A 94 17.00 12.61 -8.31
CA ASP A 94 16.83 12.05 -9.65
C ASP A 94 16.94 13.17 -10.69
N SER A 95 18.12 13.31 -11.28
CA SER A 95 18.41 14.32 -12.30
C SER A 95 17.61 14.13 -13.59
N SER A 96 17.03 12.96 -13.83
CA SER A 96 16.16 12.76 -14.99
C SER A 96 14.88 13.59 -14.89
N LEU A 97 14.47 14.00 -13.69
CA LEU A 97 13.27 14.82 -13.47
C LEU A 97 13.45 16.29 -13.89
N ASP A 98 14.66 16.69 -14.28
CA ASP A 98 14.90 17.97 -14.95
C ASP A 98 14.31 18.00 -16.37
N ASP A 99 14.14 16.82 -17.00
CA ASP A 99 13.39 16.66 -18.24
C ASP A 99 11.87 16.73 -17.96
N PRO A 100 11.12 17.68 -18.56
CA PRO A 100 9.68 17.79 -18.39
C PRO A 100 8.90 16.51 -18.73
N VAL A 101 9.36 15.73 -19.71
CA VAL A 101 8.73 14.46 -20.09
C VAL A 101 8.85 13.45 -18.96
N GLN A 102 10.06 13.28 -18.42
CA GLN A 102 10.31 12.35 -17.32
C GLN A 102 9.55 12.76 -16.05
N LYS A 103 9.45 14.06 -15.78
CA LYS A 103 8.66 14.61 -14.67
C LYS A 103 7.16 14.34 -14.81
N ILE A 104 6.63 14.29 -16.03
CA ILE A 104 5.24 13.88 -16.28
C ILE A 104 5.07 12.38 -16.03
N LEU A 105 5.97 11.55 -16.57
CA LEU A 105 5.90 10.09 -16.42
C LEU A 105 6.07 9.62 -14.97
N ASP A 106 6.86 10.33 -14.17
CA ASP A 106 7.11 10.04 -12.75
C ASP A 106 5.82 9.88 -11.91
N LYS A 107 4.76 10.59 -12.30
CA LYS A 107 3.46 10.56 -11.61
C LYS A 107 2.74 9.22 -11.68
N TYR A 108 3.12 8.35 -12.63
CA TYR A 108 2.38 7.11 -12.93
C TYR A 108 3.09 5.85 -12.42
N GLY A 109 4.39 5.94 -12.09
CA GLY A 109 5.19 4.86 -11.54
C GLY A 109 5.51 5.06 -10.06
N PHE A 110 6.53 4.38 -9.56
CA PHE A 110 7.17 4.70 -8.29
C PHE A 110 7.78 6.09 -8.35
N ASN A 111 7.52 6.89 -7.32
CA ASN A 111 8.23 8.12 -7.05
C ASN A 111 8.85 8.07 -5.65
N ALA A 112 9.79 8.98 -5.36
CA ALA A 112 10.47 9.00 -4.07
C ALA A 112 9.53 9.17 -2.86
N GLY A 113 8.38 9.82 -3.05
CA GLY A 113 7.38 10.01 -2.00
C GLY A 113 6.58 8.75 -1.63
N ASP A 114 6.66 7.70 -2.46
CA ASP A 114 6.01 6.42 -2.17
C ASP A 114 6.78 5.57 -1.15
N PHE A 115 8.02 5.95 -0.86
CA PHE A 115 8.93 5.17 -0.04
C PHE A 115 9.44 5.96 1.16
N THR A 116 9.83 5.23 2.19
CA THR A 116 10.56 5.78 3.34
C THR A 116 12.00 6.14 2.95
N PRO A 117 12.66 7.06 3.67
CA PRO A 117 13.98 7.60 3.29
C PRO A 117 15.11 6.57 3.13
N GLU A 118 14.99 5.37 3.70
CA GLU A 118 15.96 4.28 3.52
C GLU A 118 15.90 3.62 2.14
N TRP A 119 14.92 3.97 1.31
CA TRP A 119 14.85 3.57 -0.08
C TRP A 119 15.30 4.69 -1.02
N THR A 120 15.99 4.28 -2.07
CA THR A 120 16.33 5.14 -3.20
C THR A 120 15.52 4.67 -4.40
N VAL A 121 14.80 5.60 -5.02
CA VAL A 121 14.08 5.38 -6.28
C VAL A 121 14.82 6.15 -7.37
N GLN A 122 15.38 5.44 -8.34
CA GLN A 122 16.09 6.07 -9.45
C GLN A 122 15.88 5.34 -10.77
N PRO A 123 16.02 6.03 -11.91
CA PRO A 123 16.02 5.39 -13.21
C PRO A 123 17.09 4.32 -13.30
N MET A 124 16.76 3.18 -13.89
CA MET A 124 17.78 2.21 -14.26
C MET A 124 18.64 2.75 -15.42
N LEU A 125 19.77 2.08 -15.69
CA LEU A 125 20.54 2.36 -16.89
C LEU A 125 19.62 2.27 -18.12
N ARG A 126 19.62 3.32 -18.96
CA ARG A 126 18.70 3.46 -20.12
C ARG A 126 17.21 3.39 -19.78
N GLY A 127 16.84 3.51 -18.50
CA GLY A 127 15.45 3.50 -18.04
C GLY A 127 14.62 4.66 -18.57
N THR A 128 15.25 5.75 -19.01
CA THR A 128 14.59 6.93 -19.60
C THR A 128 14.64 6.94 -21.13
N THR A 129 15.25 5.93 -21.76
CA THR A 129 15.36 5.81 -23.22
C THR A 129 14.49 4.66 -23.73
N LEU A 130 14.34 4.56 -25.05
CA LEU A 130 13.60 3.49 -25.74
C LEU A 130 14.50 2.32 -26.19
N GLU A 131 15.77 2.31 -25.77
CA GLU A 131 16.76 1.34 -26.26
C GLU A 131 16.54 -0.07 -25.69
N ASP A 132 16.07 -0.15 -24.44
CA ASP A 132 15.70 -1.41 -23.81
C ASP A 132 14.21 -1.71 -24.01
N PRO A 133 13.82 -2.99 -24.15
CA PRO A 133 12.43 -3.38 -24.30
C PRO A 133 11.64 -3.12 -23.02
N THR A 134 10.35 -2.78 -23.18
CA THR A 134 9.38 -2.64 -22.10
C THR A 134 8.69 -3.97 -21.82
N LEU A 135 8.24 -4.64 -22.87
CA LEU A 135 7.58 -5.93 -22.78
C LEU A 135 8.62 -7.03 -23.00
N ASP A 136 8.84 -7.83 -21.97
CA ASP A 136 9.82 -8.92 -21.95
C ASP A 136 9.24 -10.24 -21.40
N LEU A 137 7.93 -10.30 -21.16
CA LEU A 137 7.27 -11.46 -20.59
C LEU A 137 7.44 -12.68 -21.50
N CYS A 138 8.04 -13.74 -20.95
CA CYS A 138 8.30 -15.00 -21.65
C CYS A 138 9.07 -14.83 -22.96
N SER A 139 9.95 -13.83 -23.02
CA SER A 139 10.92 -13.63 -24.09
C SER A 139 10.29 -13.56 -25.49
N SER A 140 9.04 -13.10 -25.54
CA SER A 140 8.32 -12.91 -26.79
C SER A 140 8.81 -11.65 -27.51
N GLN A 141 8.59 -11.61 -28.82
CA GLN A 141 8.80 -10.41 -29.62
C GLN A 141 7.52 -9.56 -29.59
N PHE A 142 7.68 -8.26 -29.37
CA PHE A 142 6.59 -7.28 -29.30
C PHE A 142 6.85 -6.17 -30.31
N ASP A 143 6.13 -6.19 -31.44
CA ASP A 143 6.34 -5.21 -32.51
C ASP A 143 5.86 -3.81 -32.07
N SER A 144 4.90 -3.77 -31.13
CA SER A 144 4.43 -2.55 -30.48
C SER A 144 5.52 -1.77 -29.72
N GLU A 145 6.68 -2.38 -29.43
CA GLU A 145 7.84 -1.69 -28.84
C GLU A 145 8.35 -0.54 -29.71
N LEU A 146 8.18 -0.63 -31.04
CA LEU A 146 8.53 0.43 -32.01
C LEU A 146 7.55 1.61 -31.95
N GLU A 147 6.43 1.45 -31.27
CA GLU A 147 5.37 2.44 -31.15
C GLU A 147 5.37 3.18 -29.82
N ARG A 148 6.37 2.90 -28.97
CA ARG A 148 6.64 3.70 -27.77
C ARG A 148 7.10 5.09 -28.20
N LYS A 149 6.65 6.09 -27.45
CA LYS A 149 7.01 7.49 -27.63
C LYS A 149 7.95 7.96 -26.53
N GLU A 150 7.61 7.62 -25.28
CA GLU A 150 8.35 8.05 -24.09
C GLU A 150 8.35 6.89 -23.10
N ARG A 151 9.43 6.77 -22.32
CA ARG A 151 9.61 5.68 -21.36
C ARG A 151 10.33 6.17 -20.11
N ARG A 152 9.92 5.63 -18.97
CA ARG A 152 10.55 5.81 -17.69
C ARG A 152 10.46 4.51 -16.89
N GLN A 153 11.59 3.86 -16.65
CA GLN A 153 11.71 2.72 -15.76
C GLN A 153 12.64 3.06 -14.60
N VAL A 154 12.12 2.89 -13.39
CA VAL A 154 12.83 3.18 -12.14
C VAL A 154 12.89 1.94 -11.27
N THR A 155 13.98 1.78 -10.53
CA THR A 155 14.13 0.75 -9.51
C THR A 155 14.08 1.37 -8.13
N ALA A 156 13.45 0.67 -7.20
CA ALA A 156 13.47 1.00 -5.78
C ALA A 156 14.45 0.06 -5.07
N VAL A 157 15.51 0.63 -4.52
CA VAL A 157 16.60 -0.12 -3.88
C VAL A 157 16.78 0.33 -2.44
N ARG A 158 17.15 -0.61 -1.58
CA ARG A 158 17.65 -0.33 -0.23
C ARG A 158 18.69 -1.35 0.16
N TYR A 159 19.50 -1.01 1.16
CA TYR A 159 20.41 -1.97 1.77
C TYR A 159 19.63 -3.17 2.32
N ALA A 160 20.15 -4.38 2.08
CA ALA A 160 19.53 -5.64 2.45
C ALA A 160 18.05 -5.77 1.99
N SER A 161 17.76 -5.34 0.77
CA SER A 161 16.46 -5.56 0.14
C SER A 161 16.19 -7.07 -0.05
N PRO A 162 14.97 -7.57 0.23
CA PRO A 162 14.60 -8.95 -0.05
C PRO A 162 14.28 -9.20 -1.53
N TYR A 163 14.28 -8.14 -2.34
CA TYR A 163 13.95 -8.18 -3.76
C TYR A 163 15.23 -8.22 -4.60
N LEU A 164 15.28 -9.15 -5.56
CA LEU A 164 16.31 -9.15 -6.61
C LEU A 164 16.10 -7.97 -7.57
N PHE A 165 14.84 -7.61 -7.78
CA PHE A 165 14.43 -6.50 -8.63
C PHE A 165 13.08 -5.99 -8.12
N LEU A 166 13.01 -4.69 -7.85
CA LEU A 166 11.78 -4.01 -7.50
C LEU A 166 11.71 -2.76 -8.37
N SER A 167 10.77 -2.73 -9.29
CA SER A 167 10.78 -1.75 -10.38
C SER A 167 9.36 -1.40 -10.81
N THR A 168 9.23 -0.18 -11.31
CA THR A 168 8.07 0.21 -12.11
C THR A 168 8.52 0.84 -13.40
N GLU A 169 7.67 0.69 -14.40
CA GLU A 169 7.88 1.24 -15.72
C GLU A 169 6.62 1.98 -16.17
N VAL A 170 6.82 3.12 -16.81
CA VAL A 170 5.77 3.94 -17.41
C VAL A 170 6.15 4.17 -18.85
N VAL A 171 5.21 3.92 -19.75
CA VAL A 171 5.40 4.16 -21.18
C VAL A 171 4.21 4.93 -21.73
N ARG A 172 4.52 5.95 -22.52
CA ARG A 172 3.55 6.58 -23.41
C ARG A 172 3.75 6.03 -24.81
N TYR A 173 2.71 5.47 -25.41
CA TYR A 173 2.68 5.05 -26.80
C TYR A 173 2.35 6.22 -27.73
N LYS A 174 2.64 6.07 -29.02
CA LYS A 174 2.33 7.09 -30.05
C LYS A 174 0.83 7.35 -30.22
N SER A 175 -0.03 6.40 -29.81
CA SER A 175 -1.48 6.51 -29.86
C SER A 175 -2.15 5.46 -28.95
N ASN A 176 -3.44 5.65 -28.65
CA ASN A 176 -4.25 4.65 -27.96
C ASN A 176 -4.25 3.30 -28.70
N ASN A 177 -4.29 3.30 -30.03
CA ASN A 177 -4.25 2.07 -30.83
C ASN A 177 -2.92 1.33 -30.69
N ALA A 178 -1.79 2.05 -30.58
CA ALA A 178 -0.48 1.44 -30.33
C ALA A 178 -0.43 0.78 -28.94
N ALA A 179 -0.97 1.43 -27.91
CA ALA A 179 -1.09 0.84 -26.57
C ALA A 179 -2.02 -0.39 -26.55
N GLU A 180 -3.13 -0.36 -27.30
CA GLU A 180 -4.05 -1.51 -27.42
C GLU A 180 -3.41 -2.70 -28.16
N ARG A 181 -2.58 -2.44 -29.17
CA ARG A 181 -1.76 -3.48 -29.80
C ARG A 181 -0.78 -4.10 -28.81
N ALA A 182 -0.05 -3.27 -28.06
CA ALA A 182 0.89 -3.74 -27.04
C ALA A 182 0.23 -4.65 -25.99
N LEU A 183 -0.95 -4.25 -25.49
CA LEU A 183 -1.71 -5.08 -24.57
C LEU A 183 -2.18 -6.39 -25.22
N SER A 184 -2.61 -6.36 -26.48
CA SER A 184 -3.07 -7.55 -27.20
C SER A 184 -1.94 -8.54 -27.43
N GLU A 185 -0.76 -8.07 -27.83
CA GLU A 185 0.47 -8.86 -27.95
C GLU A 185 0.87 -9.46 -26.60
N LEU A 186 0.84 -8.66 -25.53
CA LEU A 186 1.14 -9.13 -24.17
C LEU A 186 0.18 -10.23 -23.71
N LYS A 187 -1.13 -10.07 -23.94
CA LYS A 187 -2.13 -11.09 -23.60
C LYS A 187 -1.90 -12.39 -24.38
N LEU A 188 -1.58 -12.28 -25.67
CA LEU A 188 -1.27 -13.42 -26.51
C LEU A 188 0.00 -14.14 -26.04
N SER A 189 1.07 -13.38 -25.79
CA SER A 189 2.33 -13.88 -25.24
C SER A 189 2.11 -14.61 -23.92
N TYR A 190 1.39 -14.00 -22.97
CA TYR A 190 1.07 -14.61 -21.68
C TYR A 190 0.28 -15.91 -21.83
N ALA A 191 -0.75 -15.93 -22.67
CA ALA A 191 -1.55 -17.13 -22.92
C ALA A 191 -0.72 -18.27 -23.53
N ASN A 192 0.14 -17.96 -24.50
CA ASN A 192 1.05 -18.94 -25.11
C ASN A 192 2.06 -19.46 -24.10
N CYS A 193 2.63 -18.57 -23.29
CA CYS A 193 3.59 -18.95 -22.27
C CYS A 193 2.98 -19.88 -21.21
N LYS A 194 1.74 -19.61 -20.77
CA LYS A 194 0.99 -20.53 -19.91
C LYS A 194 0.77 -21.90 -20.55
N LYS A 195 0.46 -21.94 -21.84
CA LYS A 195 0.25 -23.19 -22.57
C LYS A 195 1.54 -24.01 -22.68
N ASN A 196 2.68 -23.33 -22.85
CA ASN A 196 3.98 -23.95 -23.09
C ASN A 196 4.79 -24.17 -21.81
N ASN A 197 4.31 -23.70 -20.65
CA ASN A 197 5.05 -23.68 -19.37
C ASN A 197 6.41 -22.99 -19.47
N GLY A 198 6.50 -21.94 -20.29
CA GLY A 198 7.72 -21.17 -20.48
C GLY A 198 7.84 -20.49 -21.84
N GLY A 199 9.02 -19.92 -22.08
CA GLY A 199 9.37 -19.18 -23.30
C GLY A 199 10.79 -19.46 -23.74
N THR A 200 11.06 -19.26 -25.04
CA THR A 200 12.40 -19.41 -25.61
C THR A 200 13.06 -18.04 -25.67
N GLU A 201 14.20 -17.93 -25.01
CA GLU A 201 15.06 -16.74 -25.00
C GLU A 201 15.67 -16.47 -26.38
N ARG A 202 16.23 -15.28 -26.57
CA ARG A 202 16.85 -14.88 -27.85
C ARG A 202 18.03 -15.77 -28.26
N ASP A 203 18.71 -16.39 -27.31
CA ASP A 203 19.81 -17.33 -27.55
C ASP A 203 19.33 -18.76 -27.87
N GLY A 204 18.01 -18.98 -27.91
CA GLY A 204 17.38 -20.28 -28.17
C GLY A 204 17.19 -21.14 -26.91
N ALA A 205 17.63 -20.69 -25.73
CA ALA A 205 17.42 -21.42 -24.49
C ALA A 205 15.95 -21.34 -24.05
N PHE A 206 15.38 -22.46 -23.60
CA PHE A 206 14.03 -22.49 -23.06
C PHE A 206 14.04 -22.20 -21.55
N THR A 207 13.41 -21.10 -21.14
CA THR A 207 13.20 -20.75 -19.74
C THR A 207 11.83 -21.27 -19.30
N LYS A 208 11.80 -22.13 -18.28
CA LYS A 208 10.56 -22.65 -17.69
C LYS A 208 9.86 -21.62 -16.81
N TYR A 209 8.53 -21.64 -16.85
CA TYR A 209 7.65 -20.81 -16.02
C TYR A 209 6.59 -21.69 -15.38
N GLU A 210 6.48 -21.62 -14.06
CA GLU A 210 5.36 -22.19 -13.30
C GLU A 210 4.44 -21.04 -12.87
N PHE A 211 3.25 -20.95 -13.46
CA PHE A 211 2.28 -19.90 -13.14
C PHE A 211 1.46 -20.26 -11.90
N LEU A 212 1.47 -19.34 -10.94
CA LEU A 212 0.92 -19.53 -9.61
C LEU A 212 -0.37 -18.71 -9.43
N PRO A 213 -1.30 -19.14 -8.55
CA PRO A 213 -2.53 -18.42 -8.31
C PRO A 213 -2.27 -17.10 -7.58
N LEU A 214 -2.99 -16.05 -7.98
CA LEU A 214 -3.03 -14.76 -7.30
C LEU A 214 -4.22 -14.69 -6.33
N PRO A 215 -4.10 -13.97 -5.20
CA PRO A 215 -5.24 -13.70 -4.33
C PRO A 215 -6.32 -12.86 -5.05
N LEU A 216 -7.60 -13.14 -4.80
CA LEU A 216 -8.75 -12.68 -5.59
C LEU A 216 -9.10 -11.18 -5.45
N THR A 217 -8.40 -10.40 -4.64
CA THR A 217 -8.71 -8.98 -4.40
C THR A 217 -8.14 -8.10 -5.52
N THR A 218 -9.00 -7.62 -6.42
CA THR A 218 -8.60 -6.80 -7.58
C THR A 218 -9.39 -5.49 -7.74
N SER A 219 -10.13 -5.05 -6.72
CA SER A 219 -11.08 -3.92 -6.84
C SER A 219 -10.45 -2.55 -7.08
N SER A 220 -9.12 -2.41 -6.94
CA SER A 220 -8.38 -1.16 -7.13
C SER A 220 -7.68 -1.02 -8.48
N LEU A 221 -7.57 -2.11 -9.25
CA LEU A 221 -6.84 -2.17 -10.52
C LEU A 221 -7.67 -1.67 -11.72
N VAL A 222 -7.06 -1.46 -12.90
CA VAL A 222 -7.80 -1.20 -14.15
C VAL A 222 -8.61 -2.45 -14.57
N PRO A 223 -9.68 -2.35 -15.39
CA PRO A 223 -10.49 -3.51 -15.78
C PRO A 223 -9.66 -4.64 -16.41
N ASP A 224 -10.07 -5.91 -16.27
CA ASP A 224 -9.37 -7.08 -16.85
C ASP A 224 -9.12 -6.97 -18.36
N SER A 225 -10.00 -6.29 -19.08
CA SER A 225 -9.81 -6.00 -20.50
C SER A 225 -8.58 -5.13 -20.79
N LYS A 226 -8.10 -4.38 -19.80
CA LYS A 226 -7.00 -3.41 -19.88
C LYS A 226 -5.78 -3.77 -19.01
N ARG A 227 -5.67 -5.00 -18.50
CA ARG A 227 -4.53 -5.48 -17.70
C ARG A 227 -4.08 -6.90 -17.99
N VAL A 228 -2.87 -7.23 -17.54
CA VAL A 228 -2.35 -8.59 -17.35
C VAL A 228 -1.70 -8.66 -15.96
N LEU A 229 -2.04 -9.68 -15.17
CA LEU A 229 -1.41 -9.96 -13.88
C LEU A 229 -0.68 -11.28 -13.96
N VAL A 230 0.56 -11.31 -13.49
CA VAL A 230 1.44 -12.47 -13.55
C VAL A 230 1.98 -12.75 -12.15
N TYR A 231 1.81 -13.99 -11.69
CA TYR A 231 2.61 -14.53 -10.61
C TYR A 231 3.18 -15.86 -11.07
N ALA A 232 4.51 -15.96 -11.10
CA ALA A 232 5.17 -17.15 -11.61
C ALA A 232 6.51 -17.40 -10.91
N LEU A 233 6.90 -18.67 -10.84
CA LEU A 233 8.29 -19.07 -10.62
C LEU A 233 8.98 -19.23 -11.98
N ILE A 234 10.06 -18.50 -12.19
CA ILE A 234 10.82 -18.46 -13.44
C ILE A 234 12.14 -19.22 -13.25
N GLY A 235 12.45 -20.12 -14.18
CA GLY A 235 13.68 -20.90 -14.20
C GLY A 235 13.66 -22.09 -13.24
N GLU A 236 14.83 -22.71 -13.09
CA GLU A 236 15.05 -23.89 -12.23
C GLU A 236 16.39 -23.76 -11.48
N GLY A 237 16.55 -24.52 -10.39
CA GLY A 237 17.79 -24.53 -9.61
C GLY A 237 18.07 -23.19 -8.90
N ASP A 238 19.35 -22.90 -8.66
CA ASP A 238 19.75 -21.74 -7.86
C ASP A 238 19.44 -20.37 -8.51
N SER A 239 19.18 -20.32 -9.82
CA SER A 239 18.81 -19.09 -10.54
C SER A 239 17.29 -18.86 -10.59
N ALA A 240 16.50 -19.78 -10.02
CA ALA A 240 15.06 -19.65 -10.01
C ALA A 240 14.61 -18.48 -9.14
N ARG A 241 13.56 -17.80 -9.61
CA ARG A 241 13.07 -16.55 -9.01
C ARG A 241 11.57 -16.41 -9.16
N TYR A 242 10.91 -15.89 -8.13
CA TYR A 242 9.50 -15.53 -8.21
C TYR A 242 9.36 -14.16 -8.86
N LEU A 243 8.47 -14.05 -9.83
CA LEU A 243 8.01 -12.79 -10.42
C LEU A 243 6.55 -12.57 -10.00
N LEU A 244 6.27 -11.41 -9.40
CA LEU A 244 4.95 -10.80 -9.41
C LEU A 244 5.01 -9.59 -10.34
N ALA A 245 4.15 -9.56 -11.36
CA ALA A 245 4.05 -8.44 -12.28
C ALA A 245 2.61 -8.01 -12.51
N ALA A 246 2.40 -6.70 -12.66
CA ALA A 246 1.13 -6.11 -13.04
C ALA A 246 1.32 -5.14 -14.20
N TYR A 247 0.74 -5.47 -15.35
CA TYR A 247 0.75 -4.67 -16.56
C TYR A 247 -0.62 -4.02 -16.71
N GLN A 248 -0.68 -2.70 -16.74
CA GLN A 248 -1.94 -1.95 -16.76
C GLN A 248 -1.89 -0.86 -17.82
N TYR A 249 -2.98 -0.74 -18.57
CA TYR A 249 -3.10 0.20 -19.68
C TYR A 249 -4.31 1.10 -19.49
N GLN A 250 -4.16 2.36 -19.87
CA GLN A 250 -5.25 3.33 -19.97
C GLN A 250 -4.88 4.32 -21.08
N ASP A 251 -5.76 4.46 -22.08
CA ASP A 251 -5.50 5.28 -23.27
C ASP A 251 -4.16 4.95 -23.96
N ASP A 252 -3.29 5.93 -24.15
CA ASP A 252 -1.94 5.76 -24.71
C ASP A 252 -0.88 5.39 -23.66
N MET A 253 -1.28 5.22 -22.40
CA MET A 253 -0.38 5.01 -21.27
C MET A 253 -0.35 3.55 -20.81
N PHE A 254 0.86 3.11 -20.46
CA PHE A 254 1.15 1.84 -19.80
C PHE A 254 1.87 2.08 -18.48
N THR A 255 1.51 1.29 -17.47
CA THR A 255 2.32 1.11 -16.27
C THR A 255 2.57 -0.37 -15.99
N GLY A 256 3.84 -0.71 -15.74
CA GLY A 256 4.28 -2.02 -15.29
C GLY A 256 4.80 -1.96 -13.86
N LEU A 257 4.36 -2.89 -13.00
CA LEU A 257 4.99 -3.21 -11.71
C LEU A 257 5.73 -4.53 -11.84
N TYR A 258 6.97 -4.58 -11.38
CA TYR A 258 7.80 -5.79 -11.37
C TYR A 258 8.41 -6.01 -9.97
N VAL A 259 8.04 -7.11 -9.34
CA VAL A 259 8.57 -7.50 -8.03
C VAL A 259 9.17 -8.90 -8.15
N VAL A 260 10.49 -8.98 -8.05
CA VAL A 260 11.25 -10.23 -8.21
C VAL A 260 11.92 -10.61 -6.90
N ARG A 261 11.74 -11.86 -6.49
CA ARG A 261 12.36 -12.43 -5.28
C ARG A 261 13.13 -13.70 -5.62
N PRO A 262 14.20 -14.02 -4.87
CA PRO A 262 14.88 -15.30 -5.04
C PRO A 262 13.96 -16.44 -4.62
N GLN A 263 14.11 -17.63 -5.21
CA GLN A 263 13.30 -18.81 -4.86
C GLN A 263 13.34 -19.13 -3.35
N LYS A 264 14.47 -18.88 -2.68
CA LYS A 264 14.66 -19.11 -1.24
C LYS A 264 13.80 -18.19 -0.35
N MET A 265 13.17 -17.16 -0.92
CA MET A 265 12.31 -16.21 -0.22
C MET A 265 10.98 -16.04 -0.97
N PRO A 266 10.09 -17.05 -0.97
CA PRO A 266 8.80 -16.96 -1.64
C PRO A 266 7.94 -15.83 -1.06
N PHE A 267 7.02 -15.33 -1.87
CA PHE A 267 6.02 -14.37 -1.40
C PHE A 267 5.05 -15.03 -0.44
N THR A 268 4.73 -14.32 0.65
CA THR A 268 3.55 -14.65 1.47
C THR A 268 2.28 -14.12 0.80
N SER A 269 1.12 -14.71 1.10
CA SER A 269 -0.18 -14.23 0.58
C SER A 269 -0.46 -12.77 0.96
N ALA A 270 -0.02 -12.35 2.15
CA ALA A 270 -0.14 -10.97 2.61
C ALA A 270 0.77 -10.02 1.80
N GLU A 271 1.99 -10.43 1.46
CA GLU A 271 2.86 -9.65 0.57
C GLU A 271 2.31 -9.55 -0.85
N LEU A 272 1.79 -10.63 -1.41
CA LEU A 272 1.15 -10.60 -2.73
C LEU A 272 0.01 -9.58 -2.75
N SER A 273 -0.85 -9.62 -1.73
CA SER A 273 -1.98 -8.69 -1.61
C SER A 273 -1.51 -7.24 -1.51
N ARG A 274 -0.49 -6.96 -0.70
CA ARG A 274 0.09 -5.60 -0.59
C ARG A 274 0.65 -5.10 -1.92
N TRP A 275 1.36 -5.94 -2.68
CA TRP A 275 1.89 -5.52 -3.98
C TRP A 275 0.80 -5.33 -5.03
N ILE A 276 -0.29 -6.11 -4.95
CA ILE A 276 -1.49 -5.86 -5.78
C ILE A 276 -2.13 -4.53 -5.40
N ASP A 277 -2.21 -4.18 -4.11
CA ASP A 277 -2.71 -2.87 -3.68
C ASP A 277 -1.83 -1.73 -4.20
N VAL A 278 -0.50 -1.90 -4.21
CA VAL A 278 0.44 -0.96 -4.83
C VAL A 278 0.19 -0.83 -6.33
N ALA A 279 -0.03 -1.92 -7.05
CA ALA A 279 -0.46 -1.85 -8.45
C ALA A 279 -1.81 -1.11 -8.59
N GLY A 280 -2.71 -1.21 -7.60
CA GLY A 280 -3.93 -0.42 -7.52
C GLY A 280 -3.70 1.08 -7.42
N VAL A 281 -2.68 1.53 -6.68
CA VAL A 281 -2.28 2.94 -6.63
C VAL A 281 -1.82 3.43 -8.01
N MET A 282 -1.05 2.61 -8.73
CA MET A 282 -0.63 2.92 -10.11
C MET A 282 -1.83 2.97 -11.07
N ALA A 283 -2.79 2.06 -10.89
CA ALA A 283 -4.05 2.06 -11.66
C ALA A 283 -4.87 3.33 -11.44
N GLN A 284 -4.87 3.88 -10.22
CA GLN A 284 -5.54 5.15 -9.91
C GLN A 284 -4.82 6.32 -10.57
N ARG A 285 -3.48 6.33 -10.54
CA ARG A 285 -2.66 7.34 -11.24
C ARG A 285 -2.93 7.35 -12.74
N LEU A 286 -3.08 6.18 -13.36
CA LEU A 286 -3.43 6.04 -14.77
C LEU A 286 -4.79 6.65 -15.15
N LYS A 287 -5.73 6.76 -14.22
CA LYS A 287 -7.07 7.32 -14.46
C LYS A 287 -7.13 8.85 -14.30
N ALA A 288 -6.08 9.45 -13.74
CA ALA A 288 -6.00 10.87 -13.39
C ALA A 288 -5.47 11.71 -14.55
#